data_AF-A0A952C8K4-F1
#
_entry.id   AF-A0A952C8K4-F1
#
_cell.length_a   1.000
_cell.length_b   1.000
_cell.length_c   1.000
_cell.angle_alpha   90.00
_cell.angle_beta   90.00
_cell.angle_gamma   90.00
#
_symmetry.space_group_name_H-M   'P 1'
#
loop_
_entity.id
_entity.type
_entity.pdbx_description
1 polymer ?
#
loop_
_entity_poly.entity_id
_entity_poly.type
_entity_poly.pdbx_seq_one_letter_code
_entity_poly.pdbx_strand_id
1 'polypeptide(L)'
;SHGQAISIGMTYASHISAHLKGFRDTERVVHLLEQYHLPTYAEFNKKKVINVLRMDKKRERKEMNYVLLEKTGKAIVESVSLQKLEKLIEAL
;
A
#
# COMPACT_ATOMS: atom_id res chain seq x y z
N SER A 1 14.55 9.95 -0.07
CA SER A 1 13.83 11.11 -0.65
C SER A 1 12.32 10.90 -0.51
N HIS A 2 11.52 11.95 -0.30
CA HIS A 2 10.06 11.86 -0.15
C HIS A 2 9.38 11.14 -1.33
N GLY A 3 9.85 11.39 -2.57
CA GLY A 3 9.31 10.75 -3.77
C GLY A 3 9.51 9.23 -3.81
N GLN A 4 10.62 8.72 -3.27
CA GLN A 4 10.88 7.28 -3.19
C GLN A 4 9.88 6.56 -2.28
N ALA A 5 9.57 7.17 -1.13
CA ALA A 5 8.58 6.62 -0.20
C ALA A 5 7.18 6.57 -0.83
N ILE A 6 6.82 7.56 -1.65
CA ILE A 6 5.54 7.58 -2.37
C ILE A 6 5.48 6.45 -3.40
N SER A 7 6.51 6.27 -4.22
CA SER A 7 6.54 5.22 -5.26
C SER A 7 6.42 3.81 -4.69
N ILE A 8 7.11 3.56 -3.58
CA ILE A 8 6.97 2.32 -2.82
C ILE A 8 5.52 2.20 -2.31
N GLY A 9 5.00 3.21 -1.62
CA GLY A 9 3.63 3.20 -1.12
C GLY A 9 2.57 2.93 -2.20
N MET A 10 2.73 3.50 -3.40
CA MET A 10 1.86 3.27 -4.55
C MET A 10 1.92 1.82 -5.06
N THR A 11 3.12 1.23 -5.09
CA THR A 11 3.31 -0.18 -5.47
C THR A 11 2.60 -1.10 -4.48
N TYR A 12 2.79 -0.88 -3.17
CA TYR A 12 2.10 -1.65 -2.13
C TYR A 12 0.59 -1.45 -2.17
N ALA A 13 0.11 -0.22 -2.36
CA ALA A 13 -1.32 0.06 -2.49
C ALA A 13 -1.93 -0.68 -3.70
N SER A 14 -1.20 -0.77 -4.81
CA SER A 14 -1.62 -1.50 -6.01
C SER A 14 -1.71 -3.01 -5.75
N HIS A 15 -0.71 -3.59 -5.08
CA HIS A 15 -0.72 -5.00 -4.66
C HIS A 15 -1.84 -5.32 -3.67
N ILE A 16 -2.02 -4.49 -2.65
CA ILE A 16 -3.12 -4.61 -1.68
C ILE A 16 -4.47 -4.54 -2.41
N SER A 17 -4.61 -3.64 -3.38
CA SER A 17 -5.81 -3.52 -4.20
C SER A 17 -6.01 -4.73 -5.12
N ALA A 18 -4.94 -5.36 -5.59
CA ALA A 18 -5.00 -6.60 -6.34
C ALA A 18 -5.60 -7.73 -5.49
N HIS A 19 -5.13 -7.88 -4.25
CA HIS A 19 -5.63 -8.88 -3.32
C HIS A 19 -7.06 -8.60 -2.82
N LEU A 20 -7.42 -7.34 -2.59
CA LEU A 20 -8.71 -6.96 -2.01
C LEU A 20 -9.83 -6.77 -3.04
N LYS A 21 -9.51 -6.24 -4.21
CA LYS A 21 -10.48 -5.83 -5.24
C LYS A 21 -10.26 -6.51 -6.59
N GLY A 22 -9.20 -7.32 -6.73
CA GLY A 22 -8.87 -7.93 -8.01
C GLY A 22 -8.29 -6.94 -9.02
N PHE A 23 -7.66 -5.86 -8.56
CA PHE A 23 -6.94 -4.92 -9.42
C PHE A 23 -5.86 -5.66 -10.24
N ARG A 24 -5.93 -5.56 -11.57
CA ARG A 24 -5.02 -6.27 -12.50
C ARG A 24 -3.92 -5.41 -13.09
N ASP A 25 -4.04 -4.09 -12.98
CA ASP A 25 -3.09 -3.14 -13.58
C ASP A 25 -1.87 -2.87 -12.67
N THR A 26 -1.62 -3.71 -11.66
CA THR A 26 -0.50 -3.56 -10.74
C THR A 26 0.84 -3.50 -11.48
N GLU A 27 1.08 -4.42 -12.42
CA GLU A 27 2.31 -4.45 -13.22
C GLU A 27 2.48 -3.18 -14.07
N ARG A 28 1.37 -2.64 -14.59
CA ARG A 28 1.39 -1.40 -15.37
C ARG A 28 1.83 -0.20 -14.50
N VAL A 29 1.39 -0.14 -13.24
CA VAL A 29 1.81 0.90 -12.29
C VAL A 29 3.29 0.74 -11.94
N VAL A 30 3.74 -0.50 -11.68
CA VAL A 30 5.14 -0.82 -11.38
C VAL A 30 6.04 -0.43 -12.55
N HIS A 31 5.72 -0.85 -13.76
CA HIS A 31 6.50 -0.50 -14.95
C HIS A 31 6.58 1.00 -15.19
N LEU A 32 5.48 1.74 -14.97
CA LEU A 32 5.51 3.19 -15.10
C LEU A 32 6.51 3.83 -14.11
N LEU A 33 6.47 3.40 -12.85
CA LEU A 33 7.40 3.88 -11.82
C LEU A 33 8.86 3.52 -12.15
N GLU A 34 9.11 2.32 -12.68
CA GLU A 34 10.43 1.89 -13.16
C GLU A 34 10.93 2.77 -14.32
N GLN A 35 10.06 3.13 -15.27
CA GLN A 35 10.43 4.05 -16.36
C GLN A 35 10.85 5.43 -15.84
N TYR A 36 10.25 5.88 -14.73
CA TYR A 36 10.66 7.12 -14.05
C TYR A 36 11.87 6.94 -13.13
N HIS A 37 12.53 5.78 -13.15
CA HIS A 37 13.67 5.44 -12.29
C HIS A 37 13.34 5.58 -10.79
N LEU A 38 12.08 5.37 -10.44
CA LEU A 38 11.61 5.42 -9.06
C LEU A 38 11.64 4.03 -8.43
N PRO A 39 12.00 3.91 -7.13
CA PRO A 39 11.98 2.63 -6.45
C PRO A 39 10.54 2.14 -6.30
N THR A 40 10.26 0.98 -6.88
CA THR A 40 8.97 0.28 -6.81
C THR A 40 8.92 -0.66 -5.61
N TYR A 41 9.98 -1.43 -5.43
CA TYR A 41 10.17 -2.31 -4.30
C TYR A 41 11.30 -1.80 -3.43
N ALA A 42 11.09 -1.79 -2.13
CA ALA A 42 12.14 -1.54 -1.17
C ALA A 42 12.13 -2.65 -0.13
N GLU A 43 13.30 -3.17 0.18
CA GLU A 43 13.49 -4.03 1.34
C GLU A 43 13.36 -3.17 2.60
N PHE A 44 12.13 -3.00 3.07
CA PHE A 44 11.87 -2.41 4.37
C PHE A 44 11.48 -3.49 5.37
N ASN A 45 11.84 -3.23 6.62
CA ASN A 45 11.48 -4.10 7.71
C ASN A 45 9.96 -4.00 7.93
N LYS A 46 9.21 -5.02 7.47
CA LYS A 46 7.75 -5.14 7.62
C LYS A 46 7.31 -4.88 9.06
N LYS A 47 8.04 -5.39 10.06
CA LYS A 47 7.75 -5.15 11.49
C LYS A 47 7.88 -3.67 11.86
N LYS A 48 8.84 -2.96 11.27
CA LYS A 48 9.03 -1.53 11.53
C LYS A 48 7.90 -0.71 10.91
N VAL A 49 7.43 -1.07 9.71
CA VAL A 49 6.27 -0.44 9.07
C VAL A 49 5.00 -0.70 9.88
N ILE A 50 4.74 -1.94 10.28
CA ILE A 50 3.61 -2.31 11.14
C ILE A 50 3.66 -1.55 12.47
N ASN A 51 4.84 -1.49 13.11
CA ASN A 51 5.00 -0.74 14.36
C ASN A 51 4.75 0.76 14.18
N VAL A 52 5.21 1.37 13.08
CA VAL A 52 4.92 2.79 12.79
C VAL A 52 3.43 3.00 12.54
N LEU A 53 2.78 2.14 11.74
CA LEU A 53 1.32 2.17 11.51
C LEU A 53 0.53 2.00 12.82
N ARG A 54 1.03 1.18 13.75
CA ARG A 54 0.44 0.96 15.07
C ARG A 54 0.69 2.14 16.02
N MET A 55 1.87 2.75 15.97
CA MET A 55 2.26 3.89 16.81
C MET A 55 1.57 5.19 16.40
N ASP A 56 1.35 5.41 15.10
CA ASP A 56 0.62 6.58 14.57
C ASP A 56 -0.82 6.67 15.11
N LYS A 57 -1.35 5.56 15.64
CA LYS A 57 -2.73 5.48 16.15
C LYS A 57 -2.86 5.06 17.61
N LYS A 58 -2.32 5.87 18.52
CA LYS A 58 -2.80 5.95 19.93
C LYS A 58 -4.28 6.45 20.06
N ARG A 59 -5.10 6.34 19.00
CA ARG A 59 -6.48 6.87 18.89
C ARG A 59 -7.44 5.77 18.44
N GLU A 60 -8.03 5.09 19.42
CA GLU A 60 -9.39 4.50 19.52
C GLU A 60 -10.09 3.76 18.36
N ARG A 61 -9.68 3.82 17.08
CA ARG A 61 -10.37 3.15 15.96
C ARG A 61 -9.49 2.07 15.33
N LYS A 62 -9.95 0.82 15.44
CA LYS A 62 -9.33 -0.40 14.85
C LYS A 62 -9.34 -0.43 13.31
N GLU A 63 -9.95 0.57 12.69
CA GLU A 63 -10.13 0.69 11.25
C GLU A 63 -9.37 1.91 10.70
N MET A 64 -8.82 1.76 9.50
CA MET A 64 -8.10 2.79 8.79
C MET A 64 -8.68 2.98 7.41
N ASN A 65 -8.97 4.24 7.07
CA ASN A 65 -9.29 4.61 5.71
C ASN A 65 -8.05 4.38 4.85
N TYR A 66 -8.12 3.39 3.97
CA TYR A 66 -7.06 3.02 3.05
C TYR A 66 -7.52 3.33 1.63
N VAL A 67 -6.63 3.90 0.83
CA VAL A 67 -6.90 4.22 -0.56
C VAL A 67 -6.61 2.97 -1.39
N LEU A 68 -7.65 2.37 -1.94
CA LEU A 68 -7.58 1.20 -2.81
C LEU A 68 -7.88 1.59 -4.26
N LEU A 69 -7.29 0.88 -5.20
CA LEU A 69 -7.52 1.04 -6.63
C LEU A 69 -8.55 0.01 -7.08
N GLU A 70 -9.69 0.48 -7.59
CA GLU A 70 -10.68 -0.41 -8.21
C GLU A 70 -10.31 -0.68 -9.66
N LYS A 71 -9.86 0.35 -10.38
CA LYS A 71 -9.36 0.28 -11.75
C LYS A 71 -8.40 1.43 -12.03
N THR A 72 -7.63 1.34 -13.10
CA THR A 72 -6.78 2.45 -13.54
C THR A 72 -7.62 3.72 -13.71
N GLY A 73 -7.25 4.80 -13.01
CA GLY A 73 -7.99 6.07 -13.00
C GLY A 73 -9.16 6.15 -12.01
N LYS A 74 -9.42 5.12 -11.20
CA LYS A 74 -10.45 5.15 -10.14
C LYS A 74 -9.93 4.55 -8.83
N ALA A 75 -9.71 5.44 -7.86
CA ALA A 75 -9.42 5.07 -6.48
C ALA A 75 -10.70 5.17 -5.62
N ILE A 76 -10.79 4.30 -4.62
CA ILE A 76 -11.83 4.29 -3.60
C ILE A 76 -11.17 4.33 -2.22
N VAL A 77 -11.81 5.01 -1.27
CA VAL A 77 -11.36 5.02 0.12
C VAL A 77 -12.22 4.03 0.89
N GLU A 78 -11.62 3.01 1.47
CA GLU A 78 -12.32 1.98 2.22
C GLU A 78 -11.72 1.82 3.62
N SER A 79 -12.58 1.60 4.61
CA SER A 79 -12.16 1.28 5.98
C SER A 79 -11.61 -0.14 6.03
N VAL A 80 -10.29 -0.27 6.13
CA VAL A 80 -9.59 -1.54 6.28
C VAL A 80 -9.16 -1.71 7.74
N SER A 81 -9.48 -2.85 8.34
CA SER A 81 -9.01 -3.18 9.68
C SER A 81 -7.50 -3.33 9.71
N LEU A 82 -6.85 -2.86 10.79
CA LEU A 82 -5.39 -2.89 10.91
C LEU A 82 -4.82 -4.31 10.79
N GLN A 83 -5.48 -5.30 11.39
CA GLN A 83 -5.10 -6.72 11.28
C GLN A 83 -5.09 -7.24 9.84
N LYS A 84 -6.04 -6.79 9.01
CA LYS A 84 -6.10 -7.17 7.60
C LYS A 84 -4.96 -6.53 6.82
N LEU A 85 -4.64 -5.27 7.11
CA LEU A 85 -3.52 -4.57 6.51
C LEU A 85 -2.17 -5.20 6.90
N GLU A 86 -2.00 -5.56 8.18
CA GLU A 86 -0.83 -6.28 8.69
C GLU A 86 -0.63 -7.60 7.94
N LYS A 87 -1.68 -8.42 7.81
CA LYS A 87 -1.62 -9.69 7.06
C LYS A 87 -1.24 -9.49 5.60
N LEU A 88 -1.75 -8.44 4.95
CA LEU A 88 -1.42 -8.14 3.55
C LEU A 88 0.04 -7.68 3.40
N ILE A 89 0.54 -6.86 4.32
CA ILE A 89 1.94 -6.43 4.35
C ILE A 89 2.87 -7.61 4.68
N GLU A 90 2.44 -8.55 5.52
CA GLU A 90 3.20 -9.78 5.79
C GLU A 90 3.24 -10.70 4.57
N ALA A 91 2.12 -10.83 3.83
CA ALA A 91 2.00 -11.69 2.66
C ALA A 91 2.73 -11.18 1.41
N LEU A 92 2.98 -9.88 1.30
CA LEU A 92 3.77 -9.23 0.24
C LEU A 92 5.27 -9.25 0.56
#